data_AF-A0A2G9H2I5-F1
#
_entry.id   AF-A0A2G9H2I5-F1
#
_cell.length_a   1.000
_cell.length_b   1.000
_cell.length_c   1.000
_cell.angle_alpha   90.00
_cell.angle_beta   90.00
_cell.angle_gamma   90.00
#
_symmetry.space_group_name_H-M   'P 1'
#
loop_
_entity.id
_entity.type
_entity.pdbx_description
1 polymer ?
#
loop_
_entity_poly.entity_id
_entity_poly.type
_entity_poly.pdbx_seq_one_letter_code
_entity_poly.pdbx_strand_id
1 'polypeptide(L)'
;MPFSKAQVLPTAFLADLLKPIATGTTSYRGKLYVPQSLYCWPFFVDVGGEVYDPETNSWVEMPVGMGEGWPAKQAGTKLSVIVDGDLYALDPSSSHDSARIKVYDYQDDAWKTIEEDVPVRDLTDSESPYLLAGFLGKLHVITKDVNHNISVIQADRQNQLDSAPSTSSATLGEPVEELSENVTPSSGSIWKVIATRSAGSAELVSCQILDI
;
A
#
# COMPACT_ATOMS: atom_id res chain seq x y z
N MET A 1 -15.69 16.15 14.94
CA MET A 1 -14.33 16.68 15.22
C MET A 1 -13.41 15.50 15.17
N PRO A 2 -12.21 15.62 14.55
CA PRO A 2 -11.18 14.58 14.58
C PRO A 2 -11.03 14.00 15.98
N PHE A 3 -10.96 12.67 16.05
CA PHE A 3 -10.75 11.86 17.24
C PHE A 3 -12.00 11.68 18.13
N SER A 4 -13.21 11.72 17.56
CA SER A 4 -14.44 11.49 18.35
C SER A 4 -14.48 10.11 19.03
N LYS A 5 -13.88 9.07 18.41
CA LYS A 5 -13.78 7.72 18.98
C LYS A 5 -12.68 7.55 20.02
N ALA A 6 -11.61 8.34 19.96
CA ALA A 6 -10.50 8.26 20.91
C ALA A 6 -10.92 8.58 22.35
N GLN A 7 -12.06 9.26 22.52
CA GLN A 7 -12.62 9.65 23.82
C GLN A 7 -13.45 8.53 24.49
N VAL A 8 -13.72 7.40 23.81
CA VAL A 8 -14.71 6.38 24.23
C VAL A 8 -14.04 5.07 24.74
N LEU A 9 -12.77 5.11 25.11
CA LEU A 9 -12.05 3.91 25.57
C LEU A 9 -12.63 3.35 26.90
N PRO A 10 -12.91 2.03 27.01
CA PRO A 10 -13.52 1.41 28.20
C PRO A 10 -12.65 1.42 29.47
N THR A 11 -11.39 1.85 29.39
CA THR A 11 -10.41 1.73 30.48
C THR A 11 -9.83 3.11 30.79
N ALA A 12 -10.43 3.80 31.76
CA ALA A 12 -10.04 5.14 32.22
C ALA A 12 -8.55 5.26 32.62
N PHE A 13 -7.85 4.15 32.88
CA PHE A 13 -6.42 4.13 33.20
C PHE A 13 -5.49 4.24 31.97
N LEU A 14 -5.94 3.82 30.78
CA LEU A 14 -5.14 3.88 29.54
C LEU A 14 -5.41 5.14 28.71
N ALA A 15 -6.54 5.81 28.94
CA ALA A 15 -6.92 7.03 28.23
C ALA A 15 -5.92 8.19 28.42
N ASP A 16 -5.26 8.27 29.58
CA ASP A 16 -4.22 9.28 29.84
C ASP A 16 -2.85 8.94 29.22
N LEU A 17 -2.64 7.69 28.81
CA LEU A 17 -1.37 7.20 28.24
C LEU A 17 -1.41 7.15 26.71
N LEU A 18 -2.58 6.92 26.12
CA LEU A 18 -2.78 6.74 24.69
C LEU A 18 -3.07 8.08 24.01
N LYS A 19 -2.12 8.55 23.20
CA LYS A 19 -2.26 9.79 22.43
C LYS A 19 -2.99 9.48 21.12
N PRO A 20 -4.14 10.13 20.83
CA PRO A 20 -4.73 10.05 19.52
C PRO A 20 -3.82 10.72 18.48
N ILE A 21 -3.57 10.02 17.38
CA ILE A 21 -2.75 10.50 16.27
C ILE A 21 -3.47 10.21 14.95
N ALA A 22 -3.36 11.14 14.00
CA ALA A 22 -3.68 10.84 12.61
C ALA A 22 -2.46 10.11 12.02
N THR A 23 -2.67 8.96 11.40
CA THR A 23 -1.56 8.18 10.82
C THR A 23 -1.27 8.58 9.38
N GLY A 24 -2.22 9.22 8.71
CA GLY A 24 -2.04 9.80 7.38
C GLY A 24 -3.28 10.53 6.89
N THR A 25 -3.24 10.97 5.63
CA THR A 25 -4.42 11.52 4.93
C THR A 25 -4.40 11.09 3.46
N THR A 26 -5.57 10.74 2.93
CA THR A 26 -5.74 10.39 1.52
C THR A 26 -7.01 11.00 0.96
N SER A 27 -6.89 11.68 -0.19
CA SER A 27 -8.07 12.08 -0.98
C SER A 27 -8.54 10.89 -1.80
N TYR A 28 -9.81 10.52 -1.65
CA TYR A 28 -10.41 9.40 -2.37
C TYR A 28 -11.87 9.72 -2.67
N ARG A 29 -12.30 9.52 -3.93
CA ARG A 29 -13.68 9.78 -4.39
C ARG A 29 -14.24 11.14 -3.95
N GLY A 30 -13.42 12.18 -4.00
CA GLY A 30 -13.81 13.56 -3.64
C GLY A 30 -13.90 13.86 -2.14
N LYS A 31 -13.50 12.94 -1.26
CA LYS A 31 -13.50 13.13 0.20
C LYS A 31 -12.10 12.97 0.76
N LEU A 32 -11.84 13.55 1.94
CA LEU A 32 -10.56 13.36 2.65
C LEU A 32 -10.73 12.31 3.74
N TYR A 33 -9.98 11.23 3.63
CA TYR A 33 -9.93 10.13 4.60
C TYR A 33 -8.75 10.35 5.53
N VAL A 34 -9.01 10.33 6.84
CA VAL A 34 -8.02 10.54 7.89
C VAL A 34 -8.05 9.33 8.83
N PRO A 35 -7.23 8.30 8.55
CA PRO A 35 -7.03 7.19 9.47
C PRO A 35 -6.42 7.67 10.79
N GLN A 36 -6.85 7.05 11.87
CA GLN A 36 -6.51 7.44 13.23
C GLN A 36 -6.00 6.22 14.00
N SER A 37 -5.06 6.46 14.89
CA SER A 37 -4.59 5.44 15.82
C SER A 37 -4.39 6.05 17.20
N LEU A 38 -4.37 5.18 18.21
CA LEU A 38 -3.94 5.51 19.55
C LEU A 38 -2.49 5.04 19.72
N TYR A 39 -1.63 5.96 20.16
CA TYR A 39 -0.21 5.73 20.31
C TYR A 39 0.21 5.75 21.77
N CYS A 40 0.88 4.69 22.20
CA CYS A 40 1.70 4.66 23.40
C CYS A 40 2.92 3.81 23.07
N TRP A 41 4.09 4.43 22.91
CA TRP A 41 5.32 3.71 22.58
C TRP A 41 5.48 2.42 23.41
N PRO A 42 5.78 1.26 22.81
CA PRO A 42 5.98 0.98 21.37
C PRO A 42 4.70 0.56 20.60
N PHE A 43 3.51 0.74 21.18
CA PHE A 43 2.23 0.24 20.69
C PHE A 43 1.44 1.28 19.88
N PHE A 44 0.80 0.78 18.83
CA PHE A 44 -0.22 1.48 18.06
C PHE A 44 -1.49 0.63 18.06
N VAL A 45 -2.63 1.26 18.33
CA VAL A 45 -3.95 0.64 18.27
C VAL A 45 -4.77 1.37 17.23
N ASP A 46 -5.22 0.64 16.22
CA ASP A 46 -6.13 1.18 15.21
C ASP A 46 -7.49 1.48 15.84
N VAL A 47 -8.04 2.65 15.52
CA VAL A 47 -9.36 3.10 15.96
C VAL A 47 -10.25 3.56 14.80
N GLY A 48 -9.86 3.19 13.56
CA GLY A 48 -10.53 3.56 12.33
C GLY A 48 -10.11 4.94 11.85
N GLY A 49 -11.08 5.82 11.60
CA GLY A 49 -10.76 7.18 11.20
C GLY A 49 -12.00 8.02 10.94
N GLU A 50 -11.77 9.18 10.34
CA GLU A 50 -12.84 10.09 9.95
C GLU A 50 -12.70 10.50 8.48
N VAL A 51 -13.83 10.89 7.90
CA VAL A 51 -13.95 11.32 6.52
C VAL A 51 -14.51 12.72 6.48
N TYR A 52 -13.78 13.65 5.89
CA TYR A 52 -14.29 14.97 5.58
C TYR A 52 -14.96 14.96 4.21
N ASP A 53 -16.23 15.34 4.21
CA ASP A 53 -17.03 15.56 3.02
C ASP A 53 -17.08 17.06 2.70
N PRO A 54 -16.41 17.51 1.62
CA PRO A 54 -16.41 18.93 1.26
C PRO A 54 -17.77 19.42 0.77
N GLU A 55 -18.61 18.54 0.20
CA GLU A 55 -19.92 18.91 -0.34
C GLU A 55 -20.90 19.32 0.76
N THR A 56 -20.83 18.64 1.90
CA THR A 56 -21.66 18.92 3.09
C THR A 56 -20.91 19.69 4.16
N ASN A 57 -19.61 19.94 3.96
CA ASN A 57 -18.69 20.53 4.94
C ASN A 57 -18.78 19.86 6.32
N SER A 58 -18.76 18.53 6.34
CA SER A 58 -18.94 17.75 7.57
C SER A 58 -17.91 16.64 7.71
N TRP A 59 -17.61 16.28 8.96
CA TRP A 59 -16.83 15.10 9.30
C TRP A 59 -17.77 13.97 9.69
N VAL A 60 -17.58 12.80 9.08
CA VAL A 60 -18.31 11.57 9.40
C VAL A 60 -17.34 10.47 9.78
N GLU A 61 -17.85 9.44 10.44
CA GLU A 61 -17.08 8.25 10.75
C GLU A 61 -16.63 7.54 9.46
N MET A 62 -15.38 7.08 9.43
CA MET A 62 -14.88 6.26 8.34
C MET A 62 -15.60 4.90 8.30
N PRO A 63 -15.89 4.36 7.11
CA PRO A 63 -16.40 3.00 6.98
C PRO A 63 -15.54 1.99 7.76
N VAL A 64 -16.20 1.00 8.34
CA VAL A 64 -15.56 0.11 9.34
C VAL A 64 -14.48 -0.73 8.68
N GLY A 65 -14.80 -1.40 7.57
CA GLY A 65 -13.82 -2.27 6.92
C GLY A 65 -12.70 -1.48 6.23
N MET A 66 -12.98 -0.25 5.78
CA MET A 66 -11.94 0.68 5.38
C MET A 66 -10.96 0.98 6.51
N GLY A 67 -11.45 1.35 7.70
CA GLY A 67 -10.62 1.65 8.85
C GLY A 67 -9.80 0.45 9.31
N GLU A 68 -10.47 -0.63 9.69
CA GLU A 68 -9.85 -1.84 10.27
C GLU A 68 -8.85 -2.53 9.33
N GLY A 69 -9.06 -2.43 8.01
CA GLY A 69 -8.19 -3.03 7.01
C GLY A 69 -7.10 -2.11 6.46
N TRP A 70 -7.09 -0.83 6.85
CA TRP A 70 -6.11 0.15 6.36
C TRP A 70 -4.73 -0.14 6.97
N PRO A 71 -3.71 -0.44 6.18
CA PRO A 71 -2.37 -0.65 6.70
C PRO A 71 -1.75 0.70 7.08
N ALA A 72 -2.02 1.18 8.29
CA ALA A 72 -1.46 2.41 8.83
C ALA A 72 -1.20 2.25 10.33
N LYS A 73 -0.15 1.48 10.67
CA LYS A 73 0.27 1.29 12.07
C LYS A 73 1.36 2.26 12.52
N GLN A 74 1.89 3.08 11.62
CA GLN A 74 2.96 4.02 11.94
C GLN A 74 2.55 5.42 11.50
N ALA A 75 2.81 6.40 12.38
CA ALA A 75 2.50 7.80 12.11
C ALA A 75 3.38 8.33 10.98
N GLY A 76 2.79 9.00 9.99
CA GLY A 76 3.54 9.79 9.01
C GLY A 76 4.03 9.01 7.79
N THR A 77 3.90 7.69 7.75
CA THR A 77 4.16 6.91 6.53
C THR A 77 2.91 6.85 5.67
N LYS A 78 2.94 7.55 4.53
CA LYS A 78 1.89 7.41 3.52
C LYS A 78 2.04 6.04 2.86
N LEU A 79 1.35 5.04 3.39
CA LEU A 79 1.30 3.69 2.84
C LEU A 79 0.14 3.48 1.88
N SER A 80 -0.53 4.54 1.43
CA SER A 80 -1.65 4.45 0.49
C SER A 80 -1.56 5.46 -0.64
N VAL A 81 -2.09 5.07 -1.81
CA VAL A 81 -2.09 5.91 -3.00
C VAL A 81 -3.30 5.63 -3.87
N ILE A 82 -3.72 6.63 -4.63
CA ILE A 82 -4.76 6.48 -5.66
C ILE A 82 -4.09 6.26 -7.01
N VAL A 83 -4.49 5.19 -7.71
CA VAL A 83 -4.10 4.93 -9.10
C VAL A 83 -5.38 4.63 -9.88
N ASP A 84 -5.59 5.33 -10.99
CA ASP A 84 -6.77 5.18 -11.86
C ASP A 84 -8.13 5.24 -11.12
N GLY A 85 -8.18 5.97 -10.00
CA GLY A 85 -9.39 6.12 -9.18
C GLY A 85 -9.59 5.05 -8.11
N ASP A 86 -8.73 4.03 -8.05
CA ASP A 86 -8.75 2.99 -7.02
C ASP A 86 -7.77 3.31 -5.90
N LEU A 87 -8.14 2.97 -4.66
CA LEU A 87 -7.31 3.16 -3.48
C LEU A 87 -6.48 1.91 -3.20
N TYR A 88 -5.16 2.05 -3.30
CA TYR A 88 -4.20 1.02 -2.98
C TYR A 88 -3.47 1.34 -1.68
N ALA A 89 -3.06 0.29 -0.98
CA ALA A 89 -2.21 0.42 0.18
C ALA A 89 -1.16 -0.70 0.27
N LEU A 90 -0.01 -0.36 0.82
CA LEU A 90 1.09 -1.27 1.10
C LEU A 90 0.96 -1.76 2.54
N ASP A 91 0.71 -3.05 2.69
CA ASP A 91 0.59 -3.72 3.98
C ASP A 91 1.89 -4.48 4.29
N PRO A 92 2.75 -3.97 5.19
CA PRO A 92 3.97 -4.67 5.58
C PRO A 92 3.61 -5.96 6.32
N SER A 93 4.09 -7.10 5.81
CA SER A 93 3.87 -8.39 6.46
C SER A 93 4.65 -8.48 7.78
N SER A 94 4.16 -9.28 8.72
CA SER A 94 4.92 -9.67 9.92
C SER A 94 5.97 -10.75 9.64
N SER A 95 5.97 -11.33 8.44
CA SER A 95 7.01 -12.26 7.98
C SER A 95 8.16 -11.48 7.32
N HIS A 96 9.39 -11.81 7.72
CA HIS A 96 10.62 -11.25 7.14
C HIS A 96 10.56 -11.24 5.61
N ASP A 97 10.80 -10.08 5.00
CA ASP A 97 11.06 -9.84 3.57
C ASP A 97 9.91 -9.76 2.56
N SER A 98 8.64 -9.63 2.97
CA SER A 98 7.56 -9.35 2.01
C SER A 98 6.56 -8.32 2.51
N ALA A 99 6.07 -7.48 1.60
CA ALA A 99 4.90 -6.65 1.81
C ALA A 99 3.82 -7.03 0.80
N ARG A 100 2.58 -6.65 1.09
CA ARG A 100 1.42 -6.93 0.25
C ARG A 100 0.86 -5.64 -0.31
N ILE A 101 0.32 -5.69 -1.53
CA ILE A 101 -0.56 -4.61 -2.01
C ILE A 101 -2.00 -5.03 -1.78
N LYS A 102 -2.76 -4.15 -1.15
CA LYS A 102 -4.21 -4.25 -0.99
C LYS A 102 -4.88 -3.16 -1.80
N VAL A 103 -6.04 -3.49 -2.37
CA VAL A 103 -6.96 -2.52 -2.98
C VAL A 103 -8.23 -2.47 -2.15
N TYR A 104 -8.77 -1.28 -1.94
CA TYR A 104 -10.02 -1.11 -1.21
C TYR A 104 -11.22 -1.27 -2.15
N ASP A 105 -12.07 -2.26 -1.88
CA ASP A 105 -13.37 -2.41 -2.52
C ASP A 105 -14.40 -1.55 -1.79
N TYR A 106 -14.84 -0.50 -2.47
CA TYR A 106 -15.83 0.43 -1.93
C TYR A 106 -17.22 -0.19 -1.73
N GLN A 107 -17.61 -1.18 -2.56
CA GLN A 107 -18.95 -1.77 -2.49
C GLN A 107 -19.06 -2.71 -1.29
N ASP A 108 -18.01 -3.50 -1.06
CA ASP A 108 -17.97 -4.49 0.01
C ASP A 108 -17.47 -3.91 1.34
N ASP A 109 -17.03 -2.64 1.37
CA ASP A 109 -16.32 -2.02 2.50
C ASP A 109 -15.18 -2.93 2.99
N ALA A 110 -14.31 -3.38 2.07
CA ALA A 110 -13.31 -4.39 2.40
C ALA A 110 -12.02 -4.20 1.60
N TRP A 111 -10.89 -4.51 2.22
CA TRP A 111 -9.60 -4.54 1.53
C TRP A 111 -9.32 -5.93 0.95
N LYS A 112 -8.95 -5.98 -0.33
CA LYS A 112 -8.60 -7.20 -1.06
C LYS A 112 -7.10 -7.19 -1.35
N THR A 113 -6.39 -8.25 -0.97
CA THR A 113 -4.99 -8.43 -1.35
C THR A 113 -4.90 -8.79 -2.83
N ILE A 114 -4.09 -8.05 -3.58
CA ILE A 114 -3.89 -8.29 -5.02
C ILE A 114 -2.47 -8.73 -5.36
N GLU A 115 -1.52 -8.51 -4.45
CA GLU A 115 -0.13 -8.91 -4.61
C GLU A 115 0.44 -9.23 -3.23
N GLU A 116 1.14 -10.36 -3.10
CA GLU A 116 1.64 -10.86 -1.81
C GLU A 116 3.16 -10.79 -1.66
N ASP A 117 3.90 -10.64 -2.76
CA ASP A 117 5.37 -10.69 -2.78
C ASP A 117 5.96 -9.37 -3.33
N VAL A 118 5.63 -8.27 -2.67
CA VAL A 118 6.26 -6.98 -2.97
C VAL A 118 7.69 -7.00 -2.43
N PRO A 119 8.72 -6.73 -3.25
CA PRO A 119 10.12 -6.82 -2.87
C PRO A 119 10.54 -5.66 -1.95
N VAL A 120 10.11 -5.71 -0.70
CA VAL A 120 10.48 -4.81 0.38
C VAL A 120 11.42 -5.60 1.29
N ARG A 121 12.73 -5.50 1.04
CA ARG A 121 13.75 -6.16 1.86
C ARG A 121 13.68 -5.62 3.29
N ASP A 122 13.60 -6.51 4.26
CA ASP A 122 13.50 -6.18 5.67
C ASP A 122 14.79 -5.47 6.12
N LEU A 123 14.64 -4.23 6.54
CA LEU A 123 15.67 -3.49 7.25
C LEU A 123 15.21 -3.38 8.69
N THR A 124 15.55 -4.39 9.48
CA THR A 124 15.21 -4.52 10.90
C THR A 124 15.65 -3.33 11.77
N ASP A 125 16.39 -2.35 11.23
CA ASP A 125 16.97 -1.21 11.95
C ASP A 125 16.56 0.18 11.41
N SER A 126 15.67 0.31 10.41
CA SER A 126 15.28 1.64 9.87
C SER A 126 13.80 1.95 10.06
N GLU A 127 13.50 3.09 10.70
CA GLU A 127 12.15 3.51 11.09
C GLU A 127 11.18 3.76 9.91
N SER A 128 11.64 3.84 8.66
CA SER A 128 10.77 3.96 7.46
C SER A 128 11.54 3.66 6.15
N PRO A 129 11.70 2.39 5.75
CA PRO A 129 12.52 2.05 4.59
C PRO A 129 11.76 2.09 3.25
N TYR A 130 10.46 2.37 3.24
CA TYR A 130 9.66 2.29 2.02
C TYR A 130 8.54 3.33 1.91
N LEU A 131 8.20 3.69 0.69
CA LEU A 131 7.08 4.56 0.33
C LEU A 131 6.30 3.94 -0.84
N LEU A 132 4.98 4.14 -0.86
CA LEU A 132 4.11 3.78 -1.98
C LEU A 132 3.73 5.04 -2.76
N ALA A 133 3.87 4.99 -4.09
CA ALA A 133 3.55 6.08 -4.99
C ALA A 133 2.77 5.59 -6.22
N GLY A 134 1.94 6.45 -6.78
CA GLY A 134 1.13 6.20 -7.96
C GLY A 134 1.54 7.18 -9.04
N PHE A 135 2.37 6.73 -9.97
CA PHE A 135 3.00 7.59 -10.99
C PHE A 135 2.68 7.05 -12.38
N LEU A 136 2.17 7.92 -13.26
CA LEU A 136 1.81 7.56 -14.65
C LEU A 136 0.86 6.34 -14.74
N GLY A 137 -0.15 6.29 -13.86
CA GLY A 137 -1.12 5.18 -13.84
C GLY A 137 -0.56 3.85 -13.32
N LYS A 138 0.62 3.85 -12.69
CA LYS A 138 1.28 2.64 -12.18
C LYS A 138 1.68 2.78 -10.72
N LEU A 139 1.63 1.65 -10.02
CA LEU A 139 2.14 1.54 -8.66
C LEU A 139 3.67 1.50 -8.67
N HIS A 140 4.24 2.23 -7.72
CA HIS A 140 5.67 2.31 -7.49
C HIS A 140 5.96 2.16 -6.00
N VAL A 141 6.93 1.32 -5.66
CA VAL A 141 7.47 1.23 -4.31
C VAL A 141 8.88 1.81 -4.34
N ILE A 142 9.14 2.77 -3.45
CA ILE A 142 10.46 3.37 -3.27
C ILE A 142 11.03 2.77 -2.01
N THR A 143 12.15 2.06 -2.11
CA THR A 143 12.79 1.40 -0.95
C THR A 143 14.21 1.90 -0.76
N LYS A 144 14.67 1.94 0.49
CA LYS A 144 16.09 2.13 0.84
C LYS A 144 16.67 0.80 1.32
N ASP A 145 17.86 0.44 0.87
CA ASP A 145 18.56 -0.78 1.30
C ASP A 145 19.65 -0.51 2.39
N VAL A 146 20.25 -1.59 2.91
CA VAL A 146 21.36 -1.53 3.91
C VAL A 146 22.57 -0.74 3.41
N ASN A 147 22.77 -0.68 2.10
CA ASN A 147 23.88 0.05 1.47
C ASN A 147 23.50 1.51 1.18
N HIS A 148 22.36 1.96 1.71
CA HIS A 148 21.83 3.29 1.51
C HIS A 148 21.50 3.65 0.05
N ASN A 149 21.21 2.64 -0.77
CA ASN A 149 20.68 2.86 -2.11
C ASN A 149 19.16 2.99 -2.04
N ILE A 150 18.63 3.98 -2.72
CA ILE A 150 17.21 4.10 -3.00
C ILE A 150 16.95 3.39 -4.33
N SER A 151 15.97 2.48 -4.33
CA SER A 151 15.46 1.82 -5.53
C SER A 151 14.01 2.22 -5.77
N VAL A 152 13.65 2.43 -7.04
CA VAL A 152 12.28 2.64 -7.48
C VAL A 152 11.82 1.39 -8.22
N ILE A 153 10.80 0.73 -7.67
CA ILE A 153 10.27 -0.53 -8.14
C ILE A 153 8.87 -0.29 -8.70
N GLN A 154 8.65 -0.58 -9.97
CA GLN A 154 7.38 -0.34 -10.65
C GLN A 154 6.64 -1.68 -10.85
N ALA A 155 5.32 -1.69 -10.62
CA ALA A 155 4.47 -2.81 -11.01
C ALA A 155 4.15 -2.77 -12.52
N ASP A 156 4.30 -3.90 -13.20
CA ASP A 156 3.89 -4.07 -14.59
C ASP A 156 2.52 -4.75 -14.66
N ARG A 157 1.52 -4.05 -15.22
CA ARG A 157 0.11 -4.46 -15.18
C ARG A 157 -0.25 -5.52 -16.23
N GLN A 158 0.73 -6.19 -16.84
CA GLN A 158 0.55 -6.85 -18.14
C GLN A 158 -0.32 -8.14 -18.11
N ASN A 159 -0.72 -8.70 -16.96
CA ASN A 159 -1.25 -10.07 -16.92
C ASN A 159 -2.62 -10.31 -16.24
N GLN A 160 -3.50 -9.31 -16.09
CA GLN A 160 -4.84 -9.55 -15.50
C GLN A 160 -6.05 -9.14 -16.35
N LEU A 161 -5.89 -8.80 -17.64
CA LEU A 161 -7.02 -8.42 -18.50
C LEU A 161 -7.34 -9.40 -19.66
N ASP A 162 -6.57 -10.48 -19.85
CA ASP A 162 -6.73 -11.36 -21.03
C ASP A 162 -7.29 -12.76 -20.73
N SER A 163 -8.05 -12.95 -19.65
CA SER A 163 -8.82 -14.19 -19.45
C SER A 163 -10.21 -14.12 -20.10
N ALA A 164 -10.25 -13.83 -21.41
CA ALA A 164 -11.38 -14.17 -22.26
C ALA A 164 -11.06 -15.50 -22.97
N PRO A 165 -11.95 -16.52 -22.94
CA PRO A 165 -11.67 -17.80 -23.56
C PRO A 165 -11.78 -17.65 -25.08
N SER A 166 -10.65 -17.47 -25.75
CA SER A 166 -10.61 -17.54 -27.22
C SER A 166 -10.70 -19.00 -27.64
N THR A 167 -11.81 -19.30 -28.29
CA THR A 167 -12.16 -20.58 -28.91
C THR A 167 -11.05 -21.14 -29.80
N SER A 168 -10.81 -22.43 -29.60
CA SER A 168 -9.88 -23.30 -30.30
C SER A 168 -10.11 -23.30 -31.82
N SER A 169 -9.03 -23.24 -32.60
CA SER A 169 -9.01 -23.85 -33.93
C SER A 169 -7.68 -24.56 -34.14
N ALA A 170 -7.76 -25.88 -34.23
CA ALA A 170 -6.64 -26.78 -34.46
C ALA A 170 -6.11 -26.64 -35.89
N THR A 171 -4.79 -26.71 -36.07
CA THR A 171 -4.17 -27.24 -37.28
C THR A 171 -2.85 -27.93 -36.92
N LEU A 172 -2.67 -29.12 -37.50
CA LEU A 172 -1.59 -30.09 -37.29
C LEU A 172 -0.32 -29.70 -38.06
N GLY A 173 0.84 -29.92 -37.43
CA GLY A 173 2.16 -29.93 -38.08
C GLY A 173 3.26 -30.25 -37.06
N GLU A 174 3.91 -31.41 -37.22
CA GLU A 174 4.93 -32.01 -36.34
C GLU A 174 6.37 -31.49 -36.59
N PRO A 175 7.38 -31.85 -35.75
CA PRO A 175 8.38 -30.91 -35.23
C PRO A 175 9.76 -30.97 -35.91
N VAL A 176 10.58 -29.95 -35.66
CA VAL A 176 12.05 -30.03 -35.77
C VAL A 176 12.66 -29.47 -34.50
N GLU A 177 13.52 -30.27 -33.87
CA GLU A 177 14.25 -29.97 -32.65
C GLU A 177 15.27 -28.85 -32.85
N GLU A 178 15.23 -27.84 -31.99
CA GLU A 178 16.43 -27.13 -31.56
C GLU A 178 16.41 -27.01 -30.03
N LEU A 179 17.41 -27.63 -29.40
CA LEU A 179 17.71 -27.49 -27.98
C LEU A 179 18.08 -26.04 -27.69
N SER A 180 17.16 -25.31 -27.09
CA SER A 180 17.48 -24.16 -26.24
C SER A 180 16.83 -24.41 -24.90
N GLU A 181 17.64 -24.31 -23.85
CA GLU A 181 17.26 -24.54 -22.47
C GLU A 181 16.00 -23.74 -22.13
N ASN A 182 14.86 -24.45 -22.06
CA ASN A 182 13.63 -23.95 -21.48
C ASN A 182 13.89 -23.69 -19.99
N VAL A 183 14.39 -22.50 -19.68
CA VAL A 183 14.09 -21.86 -18.40
C VAL A 183 12.60 -21.55 -18.47
N THR A 184 11.79 -22.46 -17.96
CA THR A 184 10.42 -22.18 -17.54
C THR A 184 10.42 -20.81 -16.86
N PRO A 185 9.67 -19.81 -17.35
CA PRO A 185 9.52 -18.58 -16.60
C PRO A 185 8.84 -18.99 -15.29
N SER A 186 9.59 -18.97 -14.18
CA SER A 186 8.94 -18.81 -12.89
C SER A 186 8.03 -17.60 -13.08
N SER A 187 6.72 -17.77 -12.88
CA SER A 187 5.71 -16.71 -12.93
C SER A 187 6.32 -15.41 -12.44
N GLY A 188 6.70 -14.55 -13.39
CA GLY A 188 7.64 -13.46 -13.13
C GLY A 188 7.00 -12.48 -12.17
N SER A 189 7.74 -12.08 -11.13
CA SER A 189 7.31 -10.98 -10.25
C SER A 189 6.90 -9.79 -11.13
N ILE A 190 5.69 -9.26 -10.90
CA ILE A 190 5.19 -8.09 -11.63
C ILE A 190 6.04 -6.84 -11.37
N TRP A 191 6.96 -6.91 -10.42
CA TRP A 191 7.79 -5.82 -9.96
C TRP A 191 9.10 -5.75 -10.74
N LYS A 192 9.39 -4.57 -11.29
CA LYS A 192 10.65 -4.27 -11.98
C LYS A 192 11.33 -3.07 -11.34
N VAL A 193 12.61 -3.19 -11.02
CA VAL A 193 13.44 -2.04 -10.64
C VAL A 193 13.69 -1.18 -11.86
N ILE A 194 13.27 0.09 -11.82
CA ILE A 194 13.39 1.03 -12.95
C ILE A 194 14.43 2.13 -12.70
N ALA A 195 14.82 2.36 -11.44
CA ALA A 195 15.87 3.30 -11.08
C ALA A 195 16.52 2.91 -9.75
N THR A 196 17.82 3.19 -9.64
CA THR A 196 18.57 3.06 -8.39
C THR A 196 19.54 4.22 -8.26
N ARG A 197 19.71 4.75 -7.04
CA ARG A 197 20.73 5.75 -6.72
C ARG A 197 21.23 5.60 -5.30
N SER A 198 22.49 5.97 -5.05
CA SER A 198 22.97 6.12 -3.68
C SER A 198 22.36 7.38 -3.03
N ALA A 199 21.97 7.26 -1.76
CA ALA A 199 21.34 8.32 -0.98
C ALA A 199 22.04 8.59 0.36
N GLY A 200 23.07 7.81 0.72
CA GLY A 200 23.82 7.98 1.97
C GLY A 200 22.90 8.00 3.20
N SER A 201 23.06 9.00 4.07
CA SER A 201 22.27 9.09 5.31
C SER A 201 20.84 9.59 5.11
N ALA A 202 20.37 9.87 3.89
CA ALA A 202 19.02 10.42 3.67
C ALA A 202 17.91 9.41 4.02
N GLU A 203 16.82 9.87 4.62
CA GLU A 203 15.68 9.04 5.02
C GLU A 203 14.48 9.27 4.11
N LEU A 204 13.67 8.22 3.96
CA LEU A 204 12.42 8.27 3.21
C LEU A 204 11.29 8.64 4.16
N VAL A 205 10.84 9.90 4.10
CA VAL A 205 9.78 10.40 4.99
C VAL A 205 8.42 10.38 4.29
N SER A 206 8.33 10.92 3.07
CA SER A 206 7.09 10.99 2.31
C SER A 206 7.37 11.22 0.82
N CYS A 207 6.42 10.81 -0.02
CA CYS A 207 6.41 11.11 -1.45
C CYS A 207 5.03 11.66 -1.84
N GLN A 208 5.02 12.78 -2.55
CA GLN A 208 3.81 13.37 -3.09
C GLN A 208 4.00 13.65 -4.58
N ILE A 209 3.03 13.23 -5.36
CA ILE A 209 2.92 13.58 -6.77
C ILE A 209 1.92 14.73 -6.83
N LEU A 210 2.37 15.84 -7.42
CA LEU A 210 1.56 17.04 -7.60
C LEU A 210 1.07 17.05 -9.04
N ASP A 211 -0.24 17.06 -9.21
CA ASP A 211 -0.89 17.45 -10.45
C ASP A 211 -1.34 18.90 -10.24
N ILE A 212 -0.67 19.85 -10.92
CA ILE A 212 -0.85 21.30 -10.76
C ILE A 212 -1.61 21.84 -11.95
#